data_AF-A0A7W6GQT8-F1
#
_entry.id   AF-A0A7W6GQT8-F1
#
_cell.length_a   1.000
_cell.length_b   1.000
_cell.length_c   1.000
_cell.angle_alpha   90.00
_cell.angle_beta   90.00
_cell.angle_gamma   90.00
#
_symmetry.space_group_name_H-M   'P 1'
#
loop_
_entity.id
_entity.type
_entity.pdbx_description
1 polymer ?
#
loop_
_entity_poly.entity_id
_entity_poly.type
_entity_poly.pdbx_seq_one_letter_code
_entity_poly.pdbx_strand_id
1 'polypeptide(L)'
;MTSHYPPLALTETAEGEPRRTGVEIEFAGLNEVEAADVVFQTFGGHIEEGESHELTVTGTEIGDIRVELDTVLRKKKNIPLLQMGLDLATGLVPVEIITGPLTREKVARLDALTDALRQAGATGTRDGILLGFGVHLNPEVVSLDDPHTMQTILAYGLLEPWLRRQEDLNVTRRLMPFVNQWPSAFVTELARSRPSSLADLMVVMARHVQSRNHGLDLFPLFAHANESLYNRMFPEPDKTAARPTFHFRLPDCRIDEADWSLAQAWKLWWTVEDVAQNGALLDSLRKAWIDHMHTAPGADKRWSDKVDRMMRDHGVEAVL
;
A
#
# COMPACT_ATOMS: atom_id res chain seq x y z
N MET A 1 1.27 -9.22 25.88
CA MET A 1 1.98 -8.21 25.06
C MET A 1 1.43 -8.38 23.65
N THR A 2 0.60 -7.47 23.19
CA THR A 2 0.10 -7.46 21.81
C THR A 2 1.30 -7.33 20.86
N SER A 3 1.44 -8.25 19.91
CA SER A 3 2.46 -8.14 18.87
C SER A 3 2.23 -6.83 18.11
N HIS A 4 3.30 -6.05 17.86
CA HIS A 4 3.22 -4.87 17.00
C HIS A 4 2.74 -5.24 15.57
N TYR A 5 2.96 -6.49 15.17
CA TYR A 5 2.53 -7.10 13.91
C TYR A 5 1.58 -8.27 14.21
N PRO A 6 0.25 -8.07 14.31
CA PRO A 6 -0.70 -9.17 14.43
C PRO A 6 -0.63 -10.12 13.22
N PRO A 7 -0.92 -11.43 13.37
CA PRO A 7 -1.14 -12.31 12.21
C PRO A 7 -2.21 -11.75 11.29
N LEU A 8 -2.05 -11.91 9.97
CA LEU A 8 -3.15 -11.70 9.03
C LEU A 8 -4.35 -12.59 9.41
N ALA A 9 -5.57 -12.14 9.07
CA ALA A 9 -6.81 -12.83 9.40
C ALA A 9 -6.82 -14.29 8.93
N LEU A 10 -6.25 -14.54 7.74
CA LEU A 10 -5.89 -15.85 7.24
C LEU A 10 -4.37 -15.89 7.02
N THR A 11 -3.67 -16.77 7.74
CA THR A 11 -2.20 -16.82 7.79
C THR A 11 -1.57 -17.66 6.68
N GLU A 12 -2.36 -18.49 6.01
CA GLU A 12 -1.91 -19.43 4.97
C GLU A 12 -2.64 -19.16 3.65
N THR A 13 -2.00 -19.52 2.53
CA THR A 13 -2.65 -19.58 1.22
C THR A 13 -3.58 -20.78 1.15
N ALA A 14 -4.37 -20.90 0.09
CA ALA A 14 -5.22 -22.07 -0.13
C ALA A 14 -4.42 -23.38 -0.24
N GLU A 15 -3.14 -23.30 -0.59
CA GLU A 15 -2.19 -24.42 -0.65
C GLU A 15 -1.59 -24.79 0.72
N GLY A 16 -1.87 -24.03 1.78
CA GLY A 16 -1.34 -24.27 3.12
C GLY A 16 0.04 -23.68 3.37
N GLU A 17 0.54 -22.83 2.46
CA GLU A 17 1.82 -22.14 2.63
C GLU A 17 1.64 -20.85 3.43
N PRO A 18 2.58 -20.45 4.31
CA PRO A 18 2.48 -19.18 5.02
C PRO A 18 2.41 -18.00 4.04
N ARG A 19 1.34 -17.19 4.14
CA ARG A 19 1.19 -15.99 3.31
C ARG A 19 2.32 -15.01 3.57
N ARG A 20 2.89 -14.50 2.49
CA ARG A 20 4.00 -13.54 2.54
C ARG A 20 3.56 -12.13 2.19
N THR A 21 4.39 -11.14 2.52
CA THR A 21 4.13 -9.74 2.23
C THR A 21 5.40 -9.10 1.67
N GLY A 22 5.33 -8.58 0.44
CA GLY A 22 6.36 -7.69 -0.07
C GLY A 22 6.21 -6.30 0.55
N VAL A 23 7.32 -5.60 0.79
CA VAL A 23 7.31 -4.26 1.38
C VAL A 23 8.11 -3.33 0.48
N GLU A 24 7.55 -2.15 0.21
CA GLU A 24 8.22 -1.05 -0.49
C GLU A 24 8.24 0.15 0.46
N ILE A 25 9.39 0.82 0.61
CA ILE A 25 9.58 1.97 1.51
C ILE A 25 10.27 3.08 0.73
N GLU A 26 9.54 4.17 0.49
CA GLU A 26 10.07 5.36 -0.18
C GLU A 26 10.55 6.38 0.87
N PHE A 27 11.67 7.06 0.61
CA PHE A 27 12.21 8.15 1.44
C PHE A 27 13.18 9.02 0.64
N ALA A 28 13.65 10.13 1.25
CA ALA A 28 14.74 10.94 0.70
C ALA A 28 15.85 11.16 1.74
N GLY A 29 16.82 12.03 1.46
CA GLY A 29 17.93 12.35 2.35
C GLY A 29 19.16 11.44 2.19
N LEU A 30 19.01 10.29 1.54
CA LEU A 30 20.08 9.39 1.16
C LEU A 30 20.00 9.11 -0.35
N ASN A 31 21.13 8.83 -0.99
CA ASN A 31 21.16 8.25 -2.32
C ASN A 31 21.11 6.71 -2.28
N GLU A 32 20.99 6.07 -3.44
CA GLU A 32 20.85 4.61 -3.59
C GLU A 32 22.04 3.83 -3.02
N VAL A 33 23.26 4.38 -3.11
CA VAL A 33 24.49 3.75 -2.60
C VAL A 33 24.53 3.82 -1.08
N GLU A 34 24.21 4.98 -0.50
CA GLU A 34 24.13 5.17 0.95
C GLU A 34 23.05 4.27 1.56
N ALA A 35 21.87 4.20 0.95
CA ALA A 35 20.79 3.32 1.39
C ALA A 35 21.18 1.84 1.29
N ALA A 36 21.85 1.41 0.20
CA ALA A 36 22.33 0.04 0.06
C ALA A 36 23.39 -0.32 1.12
N ASP A 37 24.30 0.60 1.46
CA ASP A 37 25.25 0.39 2.57
C ASP A 37 24.51 0.24 3.90
N VAL A 38 23.51 1.07 4.21
CA VAL A 38 22.70 0.93 5.43
C VAL A 38 22.01 -0.44 5.48
N VAL A 39 21.44 -0.92 4.37
CA VAL A 39 20.85 -2.26 4.27
C VAL A 39 21.89 -3.34 4.57
N PHE A 40 23.08 -3.26 3.96
CA PHE A 40 24.19 -4.19 4.19
C PHE A 40 24.67 -4.17 5.64
N GLN A 41 24.85 -3.01 6.26
CA GLN A 41 25.25 -2.91 7.67
C GLN A 41 24.18 -3.48 8.62
N THR A 42 22.90 -3.38 8.24
CA THR A 42 21.78 -3.83 9.08
C THR A 42 21.55 -5.34 8.98
N PHE A 43 21.65 -5.94 7.78
CA PHE A 43 21.26 -7.33 7.53
C PHE A 43 22.35 -8.22 6.91
N GLY A 44 23.55 -7.69 6.69
CA GLY A 44 24.65 -8.39 6.02
C GLY A 44 24.41 -8.55 4.51
N GLY A 45 25.02 -9.60 3.94
CA GLY A 45 24.92 -9.92 2.51
C GLY A 45 26.02 -9.29 1.65
N HIS A 46 25.72 -9.03 0.38
CA HIS A 46 26.63 -8.41 -0.58
C HIS A 46 25.89 -7.40 -1.45
N ILE A 47 26.52 -6.25 -1.72
CA ILE A 47 25.96 -5.24 -2.62
C ILE A 47 26.36 -5.59 -4.05
N GLU A 48 25.36 -5.76 -4.91
CA GLU A 48 25.50 -5.99 -6.35
C GLU A 48 24.94 -4.78 -7.10
N GLU A 49 25.73 -4.25 -8.04
CA GLU A 49 25.28 -3.18 -8.93
C GLU A 49 24.45 -3.77 -10.08
N GLY A 50 23.21 -3.30 -10.22
CA GLY A 50 22.30 -3.61 -11.32
C GLY A 50 22.38 -2.59 -12.46
N GLU A 51 21.44 -2.67 -13.39
CA GLU A 51 21.30 -1.67 -14.45
C GLU A 51 20.59 -0.41 -13.93
N SER A 52 20.93 0.77 -14.47
CA SER A 52 20.14 2.01 -14.30
C SER A 52 19.91 2.54 -12.86
N HIS A 53 20.95 2.59 -12.01
CA HIS A 53 20.87 3.06 -10.60
C HIS A 53 20.03 2.16 -9.68
N GLU A 54 19.97 0.88 -10.01
CA GLU A 54 19.44 -0.17 -9.14
C GLU A 54 20.62 -0.85 -8.45
N LEU A 55 20.58 -0.92 -7.11
CA LEU A 55 21.48 -1.79 -6.35
C LEU A 55 20.64 -2.89 -5.69
N THR A 56 21.20 -4.09 -5.61
CA THR A 56 20.59 -5.18 -4.85
C THR A 56 21.54 -5.64 -3.78
N VAL A 57 21.10 -5.67 -2.53
CA VAL A 57 21.81 -6.33 -1.44
C VAL A 57 21.32 -7.78 -1.38
N THR A 58 22.14 -8.69 -1.89
CA THR A 58 21.83 -10.13 -1.98
C THR A 58 22.28 -10.87 -0.73
N GLY A 59 21.61 -11.98 -0.40
CA GLY A 59 22.02 -12.86 0.71
C GLY A 59 21.87 -12.26 2.11
N THR A 60 20.99 -11.28 2.29
CA THR A 60 20.69 -10.73 3.61
C THR A 60 19.92 -11.72 4.49
N GLU A 61 19.91 -11.49 5.80
CA GLU A 61 19.15 -12.31 6.76
C GLU A 61 17.66 -12.48 6.38
N ILE A 62 17.05 -11.45 5.78
CA ILE A 62 15.61 -11.45 5.45
C ILE A 62 15.31 -11.80 3.99
N GLY A 63 16.31 -11.83 3.11
CA GLY A 63 16.19 -12.09 1.68
C GLY A 63 16.76 -10.93 0.86
N ASP A 64 16.78 -11.05 -0.47
CA ASP A 64 17.35 -9.98 -1.29
C ASP A 64 16.52 -8.69 -1.19
N ILE A 65 17.22 -7.57 -1.05
CA ILE A 65 16.64 -6.24 -0.92
C ILE A 65 17.17 -5.37 -2.03
N ARG A 66 16.25 -4.81 -2.80
CA ARG A 66 16.57 -3.92 -3.90
C ARG A 66 16.42 -2.47 -3.47
N VAL A 67 17.30 -1.61 -3.98
CA VAL A 67 17.35 -0.18 -3.72
C VAL A 67 17.35 0.53 -5.07
N GLU A 68 16.33 1.34 -5.32
CA GLU A 68 16.14 2.06 -6.57
C GLU A 68 16.00 3.56 -6.34
N LEU A 69 16.51 4.38 -7.26
CA LEU A 69 16.08 5.77 -7.40
C LEU A 69 14.77 5.82 -8.19
N ASP A 70 13.71 6.42 -7.65
CA ASP A 70 12.43 6.50 -8.35
C ASP A 70 12.55 7.36 -9.63
N THR A 71 12.55 6.67 -10.77
CA THR A 71 12.70 7.26 -12.09
C THR A 71 11.43 7.94 -12.63
N VAL A 72 10.27 7.78 -11.98
CA VAL A 72 9.01 8.44 -12.40
C VAL A 72 9.15 9.96 -12.31
N LEU A 73 9.86 10.46 -11.29
CA LEU A 73 10.18 11.88 -11.16
C LEU A 73 11.25 12.34 -12.16
N ARG A 74 12.20 11.46 -12.52
CA ARG A 74 13.19 11.72 -13.56
C ARG A 74 12.55 11.91 -14.94
N LYS A 75 11.46 11.19 -15.25
CA LYS A 75 10.75 11.29 -16.55
C LYS A 75 9.86 12.53 -16.65
N LYS A 76 9.37 13.07 -15.54
CA LYS A 76 8.56 14.30 -15.52
C LYS A 76 9.47 15.53 -15.42
N LYS A 77 10.16 15.86 -16.52
CA LYS A 77 10.97 17.09 -16.70
C LYS A 77 10.21 18.43 -16.52
N ASN A 78 8.91 18.41 -16.20
CA ASN A 78 8.02 19.57 -16.14
C ASN A 78 7.35 19.75 -14.77
N ILE A 79 8.01 19.39 -13.67
CA ILE A 79 7.61 19.92 -12.35
C ILE A 79 8.15 21.35 -12.28
N PRO A 80 7.33 22.40 -12.01
CA PRO A 80 7.79 23.80 -11.98
C PRO A 80 8.97 24.04 -11.04
N LEU A 81 9.11 23.22 -9.99
CA LEU A 81 10.23 23.24 -9.05
C LEU A 81 11.58 22.90 -9.70
N LEU A 82 11.59 22.06 -10.75
CA LEU A 82 12.79 21.64 -11.48
C LEU A 82 13.39 22.76 -12.36
N GLN A 83 12.62 23.82 -12.67
CA GLN A 83 13.09 24.95 -13.49
C GLN A 83 13.92 25.98 -12.70
N MET A 84 13.98 25.89 -11.36
CA MET A 84 14.76 26.82 -10.52
C MET A 84 16.23 26.43 -10.30
N GLY A 85 16.76 25.48 -11.09
CA GLY A 85 18.20 25.20 -11.17
C GLY A 85 18.78 24.48 -9.96
N LEU A 86 19.03 23.17 -10.08
CA LEU A 86 19.66 22.38 -9.02
C LEU A 86 20.67 21.39 -9.61
N ASP A 87 21.95 21.74 -9.54
CA ASP A 87 23.05 20.77 -9.42
C ASP A 87 23.11 20.14 -7.99
N LEU A 88 22.18 20.51 -7.10
CA LEU A 88 21.94 19.96 -5.76
C LEU A 88 20.80 18.92 -5.73
N ALA A 89 20.40 18.37 -6.88
CA ALA A 89 19.16 17.62 -7.06
C ALA A 89 19.18 16.13 -6.64
N THR A 90 20.36 15.55 -6.35
CA THR A 90 20.44 14.11 -5.99
C THR A 90 19.74 13.79 -4.67
N GLY A 91 19.75 14.70 -3.70
CA GLY A 91 19.05 14.50 -2.41
C GLY A 91 17.53 14.69 -2.44
N LEU A 92 16.95 15.01 -3.61
CA LEU A 92 15.50 15.24 -3.77
C LEU A 92 14.79 14.14 -4.56
N VAL A 93 15.53 13.22 -5.18
CA VAL A 93 14.95 12.06 -5.85
C VAL A 93 14.71 11.00 -4.78
N PRO A 94 13.48 10.49 -4.62
CA PRO A 94 13.19 9.43 -3.67
C PRO A 94 14.04 8.20 -3.96
N VAL A 95 14.55 7.60 -2.90
CA VAL A 95 15.04 6.23 -2.89
C VAL A 95 13.92 5.33 -2.42
N GLU A 96 13.76 4.20 -3.09
CA GLU A 96 12.80 3.17 -2.76
C GLU A 96 13.54 1.88 -2.38
N ILE A 97 13.25 1.36 -1.19
CA ILE A 97 13.67 0.02 -0.77
C ILE A 97 12.55 -0.95 -1.09
N ILE A 98 12.87 -2.04 -1.79
CA ILE A 98 11.90 -3.02 -2.29
C ILE A 98 12.34 -4.41 -1.84
N THR A 99 11.48 -5.13 -1.12
CA THR A 99 11.75 -6.50 -0.68
C THR A 99 11.08 -7.51 -1.60
N GLY A 100 11.62 -8.73 -1.66
CA GLY A 100 10.83 -9.91 -2.02
C GLY A 100 9.71 -10.18 -0.99
N PRO A 101 8.82 -11.15 -1.23
CA PRO A 101 7.78 -11.52 -0.26
C PRO A 101 8.40 -12.09 1.03
N LEU A 102 8.15 -11.41 2.15
CA LEU A 102 8.67 -11.75 3.48
C LEU A 102 7.61 -12.46 4.33
N THR A 103 8.04 -13.31 5.26
CA THR A 103 7.16 -13.77 6.35
C THR A 103 6.88 -12.62 7.31
N ARG A 104 5.81 -12.72 8.11
CA ARG A 104 5.46 -11.70 9.12
C ARG A 104 6.64 -11.35 10.04
N GLU A 105 7.38 -12.36 10.49
CA GLU A 105 8.53 -12.17 11.38
C GLU A 105 9.63 -11.36 10.69
N LYS A 106 9.85 -11.60 9.40
CA LYS A 106 10.82 -10.86 8.59
C LYS A 106 10.35 -9.44 8.27
N VAL A 107 9.05 -9.22 8.08
CA VAL A 107 8.49 -7.85 7.97
C VAL A 107 8.77 -7.08 9.26
N ALA A 108 8.56 -7.68 10.43
CA ALA A 108 8.87 -7.04 11.71
C ALA A 108 10.36 -6.71 11.89
N ARG A 109 11.27 -7.41 11.20
CA ARG A 109 12.71 -7.07 11.21
C ARG A 109 13.02 -5.77 10.46
N LEU A 110 12.15 -5.32 9.54
CA LEU A 110 12.35 -4.06 8.81
C LEU A 110 12.30 -2.83 9.71
N ASP A 111 11.73 -2.90 10.91
CA ASP A 111 11.80 -1.79 11.88
C ASP A 111 13.26 -1.43 12.24
N ALA A 112 14.16 -2.42 12.28
CA ALA A 112 15.58 -2.17 12.51
C ALA A 112 16.22 -1.40 11.34
N LEU A 113 15.76 -1.68 10.11
CA LEU A 113 16.22 -0.98 8.92
C LEU A 113 15.67 0.46 8.88
N THR A 114 14.39 0.67 9.20
CA THR A 114 13.84 2.03 9.25
C THR A 114 14.54 2.88 10.31
N ASP A 115 14.87 2.29 11.46
CA ASP A 115 15.67 2.95 12.50
C ASP A 115 17.08 3.32 12.01
N ALA A 116 17.76 2.41 11.31
CA ALA A 116 19.10 2.64 10.79
C ALA A 116 19.12 3.71 9.69
N LEU A 117 18.14 3.68 8.76
CA LEU A 117 17.97 4.68 7.71
C LEU A 117 17.72 6.07 8.30
N ARG A 118 16.83 6.17 9.31
CA ARG A 118 16.60 7.42 10.05
C ARG A 118 17.89 7.97 10.65
N GLN A 119 18.68 7.12 11.32
CA GLN A 119 19.97 7.53 11.91
C GLN A 119 20.99 7.98 10.86
N ALA A 120 20.93 7.42 9.65
CA ALA A 120 21.76 7.82 8.52
C ALA A 120 21.32 9.15 7.87
N GLY A 121 20.12 9.66 8.18
CA GLY A 121 19.61 10.93 7.66
C GLY A 121 18.45 10.79 6.66
N ALA A 122 17.79 9.63 6.60
CA ALA A 122 16.58 9.47 5.81
C ALA A 122 15.47 10.41 6.30
N THR A 123 14.75 11.03 5.35
CA THR A 123 13.66 11.98 5.59
C THR A 123 12.36 11.47 5.00
N GLY A 124 11.26 11.75 5.70
CA GLY A 124 9.93 11.27 5.40
C GLY A 124 9.04 12.31 4.73
N THR A 125 7.75 11.98 4.67
CA THR A 125 6.72 12.75 3.95
C THR A 125 6.46 14.14 4.53
N ARG A 126 6.79 14.39 5.81
CA ARG A 126 6.40 15.62 6.52
C ARG A 126 7.43 16.75 6.41
N ASP A 127 8.66 16.47 5.99
CA ASP A 127 9.74 17.46 5.82
C ASP A 127 9.59 18.36 4.58
N GLY A 128 8.35 18.62 4.13
CA GLY A 128 8.06 19.62 3.10
C GLY A 128 8.40 19.18 1.67
N ILE A 129 8.75 17.91 1.48
CA ILE A 129 8.96 17.36 0.15
C ILE A 129 7.59 17.17 -0.52
N LEU A 130 7.33 17.97 -1.56
CA LEU A 130 6.12 17.98 -2.41
C LEU A 130 5.82 16.64 -3.13
N LEU A 131 6.56 15.57 -2.81
CA LEU A 131 6.55 14.28 -3.49
C LEU A 131 5.66 13.25 -2.78
N GLY A 132 5.61 13.31 -1.45
CA GLY A 132 4.97 12.35 -0.54
C GLY A 132 5.39 10.90 -0.75
N PHE A 133 6.15 10.38 0.22
CA PHE A 133 6.75 9.05 0.17
C PHE A 133 5.85 7.99 0.79
N GLY A 134 5.56 6.92 0.07
CA GLY A 134 4.68 5.85 0.52
C GLY A 134 5.40 4.73 1.27
N VAL A 135 4.63 4.00 2.07
CA VAL A 135 4.92 2.59 2.33
C VAL A 135 3.92 1.77 1.54
N HIS A 136 4.41 0.79 0.77
CA HIS A 136 3.54 -0.18 0.13
C HIS A 136 3.67 -1.52 0.81
N LEU A 137 2.53 -2.09 1.22
CA LEU A 137 2.43 -3.49 1.59
C LEU A 137 1.84 -4.25 0.41
N ASN A 138 2.48 -5.37 0.10
CA ASN A 138 2.02 -6.32 -0.91
C ASN A 138 1.69 -7.67 -0.25
N PRO A 139 0.61 -7.79 0.55
CA PRO A 139 0.20 -9.06 1.15
C PRO A 139 -0.31 -10.00 0.06
N GLU A 140 0.24 -11.20 0.01
CA GLU A 140 -0.19 -12.26 -0.90
C GLU A 140 -1.69 -12.56 -0.72
N VAL A 141 -2.44 -12.85 -1.77
CA VAL A 141 -3.84 -13.27 -1.63
C VAL A 141 -3.91 -14.71 -1.11
N VAL A 142 -5.03 -15.11 -0.48
CA VAL A 142 -5.21 -16.52 -0.05
C VAL A 142 -5.23 -17.43 -1.28
N SER A 143 -6.06 -17.09 -2.26
CA SER A 143 -5.98 -17.56 -3.65
C SER A 143 -6.84 -16.64 -4.52
N LEU A 144 -6.81 -16.83 -5.84
CA LEU A 144 -7.61 -16.03 -6.77
C LEU A 144 -9.12 -16.28 -6.66
N ASP A 145 -9.50 -17.50 -6.30
CA ASP A 145 -10.89 -17.96 -6.24
C ASP A 145 -11.44 -18.03 -4.81
N ASP A 146 -10.63 -17.75 -3.79
CA ASP A 146 -11.07 -17.73 -2.41
C ASP A 146 -12.03 -16.56 -2.15
N PRO A 147 -13.19 -16.79 -1.49
CA PRO A 147 -14.13 -15.72 -1.14
C PRO A 147 -13.51 -14.58 -0.33
N HIS A 148 -12.50 -14.86 0.51
CA HIS A 148 -11.79 -13.87 1.31
C HIS A 148 -11.12 -12.82 0.43
N THR A 149 -10.67 -13.17 -0.78
CA THR A 149 -10.05 -12.21 -1.71
C THR A 149 -11.05 -11.12 -2.12
N MET A 150 -12.26 -11.53 -2.54
CA MET A 150 -13.32 -10.58 -2.90
C MET A 150 -13.87 -9.82 -1.68
N GLN A 151 -13.95 -10.46 -0.52
CA GLN A 151 -14.34 -9.82 0.74
C GLN A 151 -13.34 -8.76 1.17
N THR A 152 -12.04 -9.00 1.01
CA THR A 152 -10.96 -8.05 1.32
C THR A 152 -11.02 -6.83 0.43
N ILE A 153 -11.27 -7.01 -0.87
CA ILE A 153 -11.46 -5.90 -1.83
C ILE A 153 -12.67 -5.04 -1.44
N LEU A 154 -13.80 -5.67 -1.11
CA LEU A 154 -14.99 -4.96 -0.64
C LEU A 154 -14.72 -4.23 0.69
N ALA A 155 -14.07 -4.90 1.64
CA ALA A 155 -13.72 -4.33 2.94
C ALA A 155 -12.85 -3.08 2.77
N TYR A 156 -11.80 -3.14 1.94
CA TYR A 156 -10.96 -1.97 1.64
C TYR A 156 -11.82 -0.80 1.11
N GLY A 157 -12.65 -1.04 0.10
CA GLY A 157 -13.46 0.02 -0.50
C GLY A 157 -14.41 0.68 0.50
N LEU A 158 -15.00 -0.11 1.41
CA LEU A 158 -15.87 0.39 2.47
C LEU A 158 -15.10 1.09 3.59
N LEU A 159 -13.84 0.72 3.84
CA LEU A 159 -13.02 1.27 4.93
C LEU A 159 -12.13 2.43 4.50
N GLU A 160 -11.94 2.68 3.21
CA GLU A 160 -10.95 3.65 2.73
C GLU A 160 -11.08 5.06 3.36
N PRO A 161 -12.28 5.67 3.50
CA PRO A 161 -12.40 6.97 4.19
C PRO A 161 -11.99 6.90 5.68
N TRP A 162 -12.19 5.75 6.31
CA TRP A 162 -11.77 5.50 7.69
C TRP A 162 -10.25 5.34 7.77
N LEU A 163 -9.64 4.50 6.91
CA LEU A 163 -8.19 4.29 6.84
C LEU A 163 -7.44 5.62 6.62
N ARG A 164 -7.90 6.44 5.68
CA ARG A 164 -7.34 7.78 5.39
C ARG A 164 -7.37 8.74 6.57
N ARG A 165 -8.37 8.58 7.45
CA ARG A 165 -8.49 9.38 8.67
C ARG A 165 -7.53 8.87 9.75
N GLN A 166 -7.39 7.56 9.90
CA GLN A 166 -6.49 6.97 10.89
C GLN A 166 -5.02 7.26 10.57
N GLU A 167 -4.67 7.21 9.28
CA GLU A 167 -3.33 7.54 8.82
C GLU A 167 -3.00 9.04 8.99
N ASP A 168 -3.99 9.87 9.33
CA ASP A 168 -3.87 11.33 9.40
C ASP A 168 -3.18 11.90 8.15
N LEU A 169 -3.58 11.40 6.96
CA LEU A 169 -3.01 11.85 5.69
C LEU A 169 -3.12 13.36 5.60
N ASN A 170 -1.96 14.03 5.67
CA ASN A 170 -1.82 15.47 5.62
C ASN A 170 -2.60 16.03 4.43
N VAL A 171 -3.17 17.23 4.58
CA VAL A 171 -3.93 17.92 3.52
C VAL A 171 -3.14 17.97 2.20
N THR A 172 -1.81 18.15 2.28
CA THR A 172 -0.91 18.18 1.13
C THR A 172 -0.94 16.89 0.31
N ARG A 173 -1.03 15.72 0.97
CA ARG A 173 -1.06 14.41 0.30
C ARG A 173 -2.43 14.05 -0.27
N ARG A 174 -3.51 14.50 0.36
CA ARG A 174 -4.88 14.38 -0.18
C ARG A 174 -5.04 15.06 -1.54
N LEU A 175 -4.19 16.04 -1.82
CA LEU A 175 -4.17 16.79 -3.08
C LEU A 175 -3.23 16.18 -4.13
N MET A 176 -2.46 15.13 -3.80
CA MET A 176 -1.52 14.52 -4.73
C MET A 176 -2.16 13.41 -5.57
N PRO A 177 -1.86 13.34 -6.87
CA PRO A 177 -2.57 12.50 -7.82
C PRO A 177 -2.21 11.00 -7.76
N PHE A 178 -1.44 10.55 -6.76
CA PHE A 178 -0.83 9.22 -6.73
C PHE A 178 -1.58 8.19 -5.86
N VAL A 179 -2.42 8.65 -4.94
CA VAL A 179 -3.15 7.79 -3.99
C VAL A 179 -4.61 8.24 -3.89
N ASN A 180 -5.30 8.36 -5.03
CA ASN A 180 -6.69 8.82 -5.07
C ASN A 180 -7.60 7.84 -4.35
N GLN A 181 -8.64 8.35 -3.70
CA GLN A 181 -9.71 7.50 -3.19
C GLN A 181 -10.41 6.78 -4.35
N TRP A 182 -10.85 5.54 -4.15
CA TRP A 182 -11.73 4.91 -5.12
C TRP A 182 -13.00 5.75 -5.28
N PRO A 183 -13.50 5.92 -6.52
CA PRO A 183 -14.74 6.64 -6.75
C PRO A 183 -15.88 6.03 -5.92
N SER A 184 -16.66 6.85 -5.22
CA SER A 184 -17.79 6.34 -4.43
C SER A 184 -18.82 5.60 -5.28
N ALA A 185 -18.93 5.95 -6.57
CA ALA A 185 -19.74 5.23 -7.55
C ALA A 185 -19.24 3.78 -7.77
N PHE A 186 -17.92 3.58 -7.85
CA PHE A 186 -17.32 2.25 -7.95
C PHE A 186 -17.61 1.42 -6.70
N VAL A 187 -17.32 1.96 -5.51
CA VAL A 187 -17.55 1.24 -4.25
C VAL A 187 -19.05 0.90 -4.08
N THR A 188 -19.93 1.81 -4.50
CA THR A 188 -21.38 1.56 -4.50
C THR A 188 -21.79 0.46 -5.48
N GLU A 189 -21.23 0.45 -6.69
CA GLU A 189 -21.50 -0.62 -7.66
C GLU A 189 -20.98 -1.96 -7.12
N LEU A 190 -19.74 -2.01 -6.62
CA LEU A 190 -19.15 -3.19 -5.97
C LEU A 190 -20.03 -3.73 -4.84
N ALA A 191 -20.51 -2.85 -3.95
CA ALA A 191 -21.37 -3.20 -2.82
C ALA A 191 -22.76 -3.73 -3.24
N ARG A 192 -23.28 -3.30 -4.39
CA ARG A 192 -24.59 -3.70 -4.92
C ARG A 192 -24.50 -4.96 -5.78
N SER A 193 -23.55 -5.01 -6.72
CA SER A 193 -23.46 -6.06 -7.73
C SER A 193 -22.82 -7.33 -7.20
N ARG A 194 -21.95 -7.23 -6.17
CA ARG A 194 -21.26 -8.38 -5.55
C ARG A 194 -20.65 -9.32 -6.62
N PRO A 195 -19.68 -8.84 -7.41
CA PRO A 195 -19.03 -9.67 -8.42
C PRO A 195 -18.52 -10.98 -7.79
N SER A 196 -18.75 -12.09 -8.48
CA SER A 196 -18.41 -13.44 -8.02
C SER A 196 -16.96 -13.84 -8.28
N SER A 197 -16.25 -13.09 -9.11
CA SER A 197 -14.88 -13.40 -9.52
C SER A 197 -14.06 -12.13 -9.77
N LEU A 198 -12.74 -12.26 -9.81
CA LEU A 198 -11.85 -11.18 -10.23
C LEU A 198 -12.13 -10.72 -11.67
N ALA A 199 -12.57 -11.63 -12.56
CA ALA A 199 -12.95 -11.27 -13.93
C ALA A 199 -14.18 -10.36 -13.97
N ASP A 200 -15.22 -10.68 -13.18
CA ASP A 200 -16.41 -9.82 -13.05
C ASP A 200 -16.04 -8.47 -12.43
N LEU A 201 -15.16 -8.49 -11.44
CA LEU A 201 -14.66 -7.28 -10.78
C LEU A 201 -13.89 -6.38 -11.75
N MET A 202 -13.02 -6.92 -12.62
CA MET A 202 -12.31 -6.13 -13.64
C MET A 202 -13.30 -5.36 -14.51
N VAL A 203 -14.39 -6.00 -14.94
CA VAL A 203 -15.43 -5.38 -15.77
C VAL A 203 -16.16 -4.26 -15.01
N VAL A 204 -16.45 -4.46 -13.73
CA VAL A 204 -17.05 -3.42 -12.88
C VAL A 204 -16.08 -2.27 -12.67
N MET A 205 -14.82 -2.56 -12.31
CA MET A 205 -13.81 -1.56 -11.99
C MET A 205 -13.45 -0.69 -13.20
N ALA A 206 -13.30 -1.27 -14.39
CA ALA A 206 -12.93 -0.54 -15.62
C ALA A 206 -13.93 0.55 -16.03
N ARG A 207 -15.17 0.51 -15.52
CA ARG A 207 -16.18 1.58 -15.74
C ARG A 207 -15.89 2.86 -14.95
N HIS A 208 -15.08 2.78 -13.89
CA HIS A 208 -14.89 3.85 -12.92
C HIS A 208 -13.42 4.20 -12.65
N VAL A 209 -12.52 3.22 -12.80
CA VAL A 209 -11.10 3.33 -12.45
C VAL A 209 -10.28 3.00 -13.70
N GLN A 210 -9.43 3.94 -14.12
CA GLN A 210 -8.59 3.81 -15.32
C GLN A 210 -7.10 4.02 -15.04
N SER A 211 -6.72 4.14 -13.76
CA SER A 211 -5.32 4.33 -13.36
C SER A 211 -5.02 3.50 -12.12
N ARG A 212 -3.73 3.23 -11.92
CA ARG A 212 -3.22 2.57 -10.72
C ARG A 212 -3.05 3.49 -9.49
N ASN A 213 -3.40 4.77 -9.63
CA ASN A 213 -3.15 5.79 -8.62
C ASN A 213 -4.24 5.80 -7.54
N HIS A 214 -4.39 4.67 -6.85
CA HIS A 214 -5.34 4.45 -5.76
C HIS A 214 -4.65 3.82 -4.56
N GLY A 215 -5.19 4.02 -3.36
CA GLY A 215 -4.59 3.45 -2.13
C GLY A 215 -4.58 1.91 -2.09
N LEU A 216 -5.43 1.26 -2.88
CA LEU A 216 -5.30 -0.15 -3.23
C LEU A 216 -5.28 -0.27 -4.75
N ASP A 217 -4.12 -0.66 -5.28
CA ASP A 217 -3.90 -0.96 -6.68
C ASP A 217 -4.15 -2.47 -6.90
N LEU A 218 -5.17 -2.79 -7.71
CA LEU A 218 -5.52 -4.18 -8.04
C LEU A 218 -4.94 -4.63 -9.38
N PHE A 219 -4.21 -3.77 -10.09
CA PHE A 219 -3.68 -4.11 -11.41
C PHE A 219 -2.68 -5.27 -11.37
N PRO A 220 -1.75 -5.37 -10.39
CA PRO A 220 -0.87 -6.54 -10.25
C PRO A 220 -1.65 -7.86 -10.12
N LEU A 221 -2.71 -7.86 -9.30
CA LEU A 221 -3.56 -9.02 -9.08
C LEU A 221 -4.37 -9.37 -10.34
N PHE A 222 -4.92 -8.36 -11.02
CA PHE A 222 -5.70 -8.58 -12.24
C PHE A 222 -4.87 -9.11 -13.40
N ALA A 223 -3.66 -8.55 -13.60
CA ALA A 223 -2.73 -9.01 -14.60
C ALA A 223 -2.30 -10.47 -14.33
N HIS A 224 -2.10 -10.83 -13.05
CA HIS A 224 -1.80 -12.21 -12.65
C HIS A 224 -2.99 -13.16 -12.87
N ALA A 225 -4.20 -12.73 -12.52
CA ALA A 225 -5.38 -13.57 -12.62
C ALA A 225 -5.82 -13.84 -14.07
N ASN A 226 -5.79 -12.81 -14.92
CA ASN A 226 -6.15 -12.95 -16.33
C ASN A 226 -5.56 -11.80 -17.17
N GLU A 227 -4.30 -11.96 -17.58
CA GLU A 227 -3.57 -10.96 -18.38
C GLU A 227 -4.33 -10.53 -19.65
N SER A 228 -4.96 -11.47 -20.36
CA SER A 228 -5.72 -11.18 -21.57
C SER A 228 -6.96 -10.31 -21.30
N LEU A 229 -7.68 -10.54 -20.21
CA LEU A 229 -8.82 -9.69 -19.83
C LEU A 229 -8.34 -8.34 -19.30
N TYR A 230 -7.30 -8.34 -18.46
CA TYR A 230 -6.66 -7.13 -17.94
C TYR A 230 -6.26 -6.18 -19.07
N ASN A 231 -5.49 -6.65 -20.06
CA ASN A 231 -5.06 -5.84 -21.21
C ASN A 231 -6.22 -5.32 -22.07
N ARG A 232 -7.37 -6.03 -22.11
CA ARG A 232 -8.56 -5.55 -22.81
C ARG A 232 -9.31 -4.48 -22.02
N MET A 233 -9.40 -4.62 -20.71
CA MET A 233 -10.11 -3.68 -19.84
C MET A 233 -9.31 -2.41 -19.56
N PHE A 234 -7.98 -2.52 -19.56
CA PHE A 234 -7.03 -1.45 -19.27
C PHE A 234 -5.95 -1.40 -20.38
N PRO A 235 -6.27 -0.87 -21.58
CA PRO A 235 -5.43 -0.98 -22.79
C PRO A 235 -4.18 -0.09 -22.82
N GLU A 236 -4.06 0.86 -21.90
CA GLU A 236 -2.85 1.67 -21.68
C GLU A 236 -2.35 1.52 -20.24
N PRO A 237 -2.02 0.29 -19.78
CA PRO A 237 -1.62 0.13 -18.41
C PRO A 237 -0.21 0.68 -18.24
N ASP A 238 -0.01 1.51 -17.22
CA ASP A 238 1.33 1.74 -16.68
C ASP A 238 1.99 0.37 -16.41
N LYS A 239 3.32 0.28 -16.62
CA LYS A 239 4.08 -0.95 -16.34
C LYS A 239 3.72 -1.47 -14.95
N THR A 240 3.22 -2.69 -14.92
CA THR A 240 2.77 -3.38 -13.70
C THR A 240 3.33 -4.80 -13.73
N ALA A 241 4.02 -5.20 -12.67
CA ALA A 241 4.45 -6.58 -12.51
C ALA A 241 3.27 -7.42 -12.02
N ALA A 242 2.91 -8.47 -12.76
CA ALA A 242 1.83 -9.38 -12.38
C ALA A 242 2.24 -10.23 -11.17
N ARG A 243 1.46 -10.20 -10.09
CA ARG A 243 1.71 -10.97 -8.86
C ARG A 243 0.41 -11.21 -8.08
N PRO A 244 0.27 -12.35 -7.36
CA PRO A 244 -0.93 -12.70 -6.60
C PRO A 244 -0.99 -11.96 -5.26
N THR A 245 -1.12 -10.63 -5.28
CA THR A 245 -1.05 -9.80 -4.07
C THR A 245 -1.98 -8.59 -4.15
N PHE A 246 -2.42 -8.11 -3.00
CA PHE A 246 -2.99 -6.77 -2.86
C PHE A 246 -1.88 -5.73 -2.84
N HIS A 247 -1.85 -4.77 -3.76
CA HIS A 247 -0.86 -3.68 -3.73
C HIS A 247 -1.44 -2.51 -2.93
N PHE A 248 -1.31 -2.57 -1.60
CA PHE A 248 -1.78 -1.55 -0.67
C PHE A 248 -0.72 -0.46 -0.52
N ARG A 249 -1.03 0.73 -1.02
CA ARG A 249 -0.11 1.86 -1.16
C ARG A 249 -0.65 3.16 -0.54
N LEU A 250 -1.52 3.00 0.45
CA LEU A 250 -2.14 4.10 1.19
C LEU A 250 -1.22 4.74 2.26
N PRO A 251 -0.45 3.98 3.06
CA PRO A 251 0.28 4.54 4.20
C PRO A 251 1.41 5.51 3.81
N ASP A 252 1.65 6.48 4.67
CA ASP A 252 2.76 7.42 4.58
C ASP A 252 4.04 6.82 5.16
N CYS A 253 5.16 7.14 4.52
CA CYS A 253 6.47 6.96 5.13
C CYS A 253 6.84 8.22 5.94
N ARG A 254 6.91 8.08 7.26
CA ARG A 254 7.31 9.12 8.25
C ARG A 254 8.60 8.70 8.96
N ILE A 255 9.54 8.20 8.17
CA ILE A 255 10.76 7.51 8.65
C ILE A 255 11.63 8.38 9.57
N ASP A 256 11.52 9.70 9.47
CA ASP A 256 12.20 10.70 10.30
C ASP A 256 11.55 10.93 11.67
N GLU A 257 10.34 10.44 11.90
CA GLU A 257 9.62 10.64 13.15
C GLU A 257 10.00 9.58 14.20
N ALA A 258 10.21 10.03 15.45
CA ALA A 258 10.73 9.19 16.53
C ALA A 258 9.80 8.00 16.88
N ASP A 259 8.49 8.22 16.77
CA ASP A 259 7.39 7.37 17.19
C ASP A 259 6.73 6.59 16.03
N TRP A 260 7.24 6.73 14.80
CA TRP A 260 6.71 6.03 13.64
C TRP A 260 7.39 4.65 13.46
N SER A 261 6.60 3.67 12.99
CA SER A 261 7.11 2.38 12.53
C SER A 261 6.19 1.74 11.49
N LEU A 262 6.69 0.73 10.77
CA LEU A 262 5.92 -0.02 9.76
C LEU A 262 4.72 -0.78 10.37
N ALA A 263 4.72 -0.98 11.70
CA ALA A 263 3.60 -1.58 12.41
C ALA A 263 2.29 -0.81 12.21
N GLN A 264 2.34 0.52 12.04
CA GLN A 264 1.16 1.33 11.73
C GLN A 264 0.54 0.92 10.39
N ALA A 265 1.35 0.88 9.32
CA ALA A 265 0.92 0.44 8.00
C ALA A 265 0.38 -0.99 8.03
N TRP A 266 1.05 -1.88 8.77
CA TRP A 266 0.62 -3.26 8.94
C TRP A 266 -0.75 -3.36 9.61
N LYS A 267 -0.99 -2.61 10.69
CA LYS A 267 -2.27 -2.60 11.42
C LYS A 267 -3.42 -2.05 10.58
N LEU A 268 -3.16 -1.07 9.72
CA LEU A 268 -4.15 -0.59 8.75
C LEU A 268 -4.60 -1.72 7.82
N TRP A 269 -3.64 -2.41 7.20
CA TRP A 269 -3.95 -3.54 6.33
C TRP A 269 -4.63 -4.68 7.08
N TRP A 270 -4.12 -5.02 8.26
CA TRP A 270 -4.70 -6.04 9.13
C TRP A 270 -6.17 -5.77 9.44
N THR A 271 -6.53 -4.51 9.72
CA THR A 271 -7.92 -4.11 9.97
C THR A 271 -8.82 -4.38 8.76
N VAL A 272 -8.31 -4.19 7.54
CA VAL A 272 -9.05 -4.51 6.31
C VAL A 272 -9.37 -6.00 6.24
N GLU A 273 -8.38 -6.86 6.48
CA GLU A 273 -8.59 -8.30 6.45
C GLU A 273 -9.45 -8.82 7.62
N ASP A 274 -9.35 -8.23 8.81
CA ASP A 274 -10.16 -8.59 9.97
C ASP A 274 -11.66 -8.27 9.72
N VAL A 275 -11.94 -7.10 9.13
CA VAL A 275 -13.30 -6.75 8.69
C VAL A 275 -13.78 -7.67 7.56
N ALA A 276 -12.90 -8.07 6.64
CA ALA A 276 -13.24 -8.99 5.56
C ALA A 276 -13.67 -10.36 6.11
N GLN A 277 -12.97 -10.87 7.12
CA GLN A 277 -13.28 -12.14 7.79
C GLN A 277 -14.58 -12.07 8.61
N ASN A 278 -14.94 -10.89 9.14
CA ASN A 278 -16.19 -10.68 9.87
C ASN A 278 -17.37 -10.43 8.91
N GLY A 279 -17.95 -11.52 8.37
CA GLY A 279 -19.03 -11.44 7.40
C GLY A 279 -20.28 -10.67 7.86
N ALA A 280 -20.60 -10.69 9.17
CA ALA A 280 -21.73 -9.93 9.72
C ALA A 280 -21.46 -8.42 9.71
N LEU A 281 -20.25 -8.01 10.10
CA LEU A 281 -19.81 -6.62 10.03
C LEU A 281 -19.71 -6.15 8.58
N LEU A 282 -19.11 -6.93 7.68
CA LEU A 282 -18.95 -6.58 6.28
C LEU A 282 -20.30 -6.38 5.57
N ASP A 283 -21.28 -7.28 5.80
CA ASP A 283 -22.63 -7.10 5.22
C ASP A 283 -23.36 -5.89 5.83
N SER A 284 -23.16 -5.63 7.12
CA SER A 284 -23.70 -4.44 7.78
C SER A 284 -23.11 -3.15 7.19
N LEU A 285 -21.78 -3.08 7.04
CA LEU A 285 -21.08 -1.95 6.42
C LEU A 285 -21.55 -1.75 4.98
N ARG A 286 -21.69 -2.82 4.21
CA ARG A 286 -22.17 -2.77 2.83
C ARG A 286 -23.59 -2.19 2.74
N LYS A 287 -24.53 -2.67 3.56
CA LYS A 287 -25.90 -2.12 3.61
C LYS A 287 -25.86 -0.64 4.00
N ALA A 288 -25.11 -0.32 5.05
CA ALA A 288 -24.92 1.04 5.54
C ALA A 288 -24.31 1.99 4.49
N TRP A 289 -23.41 1.49 3.64
CA TRP A 289 -22.79 2.25 2.54
C TRP A 289 -23.80 2.56 1.45
N ILE A 290 -24.62 1.59 1.06
CA ILE A 290 -25.66 1.78 0.03
C ILE A 290 -26.65 2.88 0.42
N ASP A 291 -26.98 2.98 1.71
CA ASP A 291 -27.89 3.97 2.25
C ASP A 291 -27.22 5.33 2.55
N HIS A 292 -25.88 5.41 2.47
CA HIS A 292 -25.14 6.63 2.82
C HIS A 292 -25.18 7.66 1.69
N MET A 293 -25.35 8.94 2.06
CA MET A 293 -25.33 10.06 1.12
C MET A 293 -23.90 10.53 0.84
N HIS A 294 -23.21 9.82 -0.07
CA HIS A 294 -21.79 10.04 -0.41
C HIS A 294 -21.43 11.42 -0.94
N THR A 295 -22.39 12.14 -1.53
CA THR A 295 -22.15 13.47 -2.14
C THR A 295 -22.42 14.63 -1.19
N ALA A 296 -22.95 14.37 0.01
CA ALA A 296 -23.28 15.42 0.96
C ALA A 296 -22.01 15.96 1.64
N PRO A 297 -21.97 17.26 2.01
CA PRO A 297 -20.82 17.83 2.72
C PRO A 297 -20.42 17.01 3.96
N GLY A 298 -19.13 16.73 4.12
CA GLY A 298 -18.61 15.91 5.23
C GLY A 298 -19.07 14.45 5.22
N ALA A 299 -19.45 13.89 4.05
CA ALA A 299 -19.84 12.49 3.91
C ALA A 299 -18.76 11.53 4.41
N ASP A 300 -17.49 11.76 4.06
CA ASP A 300 -16.38 10.89 4.47
C ASP A 300 -16.21 10.86 5.99
N LYS A 301 -16.17 12.03 6.64
CA LYS A 301 -16.05 12.10 8.11
C LYS A 301 -17.20 11.35 8.80
N ARG A 302 -18.44 11.58 8.36
CA ARG A 302 -19.62 10.90 8.90
C ARG A 302 -19.58 9.40 8.64
N TRP A 303 -19.04 8.99 7.49
CA TRP A 303 -18.83 7.59 7.17
C TRP A 303 -17.78 6.96 8.09
N SER A 304 -16.62 7.58 8.26
CA SER A 304 -15.58 7.10 9.19
C SER A 304 -16.11 6.99 10.62
N ASP A 305 -16.87 7.99 11.11
CA ASP A 305 -17.52 7.93 12.45
C ASP A 305 -18.52 6.76 12.55
N LYS A 306 -19.17 6.39 11.44
CA LYS A 306 -20.12 5.26 11.37
C LYS A 306 -19.36 3.93 11.38
N VAL A 307 -18.28 3.81 10.60
CA VAL A 307 -17.36 2.66 10.61
C VAL A 307 -16.84 2.41 12.03
N ASP A 308 -16.34 3.44 12.70
CA ASP A 308 -15.86 3.35 14.09
C ASP A 308 -16.90 2.75 15.05
N ARG A 309 -18.16 3.20 14.96
CA ARG A 309 -19.24 2.64 15.78
C ARG A 309 -19.52 1.18 15.42
N MET A 310 -19.62 0.87 14.14
CA MET A 310 -19.98 -0.46 13.67
C MET A 310 -18.89 -1.50 14.00
N MET A 311 -17.61 -1.16 13.89
CA MET A 311 -16.52 -2.03 14.31
C MET A 311 -16.60 -2.34 15.81
N ARG A 312 -16.77 -1.31 16.66
CA ARG A 312 -16.95 -1.48 18.11
C ARG A 312 -18.15 -2.37 18.45
N ASP A 313 -19.30 -2.15 17.80
CA ASP A 313 -20.51 -2.94 18.01
C ASP A 313 -20.34 -4.41 17.62
N HIS A 314 -19.38 -4.72 16.74
CA HIS A 314 -19.04 -6.08 16.29
C HIS A 314 -17.78 -6.65 16.96
N GLY A 315 -17.23 -5.98 17.98
CA GLY A 315 -16.05 -6.44 18.71
C GLY A 315 -14.72 -6.32 17.95
N VAL A 316 -14.69 -5.56 16.86
CA VAL A 316 -13.47 -5.22 16.13
C VAL A 316 -12.87 -3.96 16.75
N GLU A 317 -11.72 -4.09 17.39
CA GLU A 317 -10.99 -2.95 17.95
C GLU A 317 -10.12 -2.29 16.87
N ALA A 318 -10.28 -0.98 16.69
CA ALA A 318 -9.34 -0.19 15.89
C ALA A 318 -7.96 -0.21 16.58
N VAL A 319 -6.90 -0.58 15.86
CA VAL A 319 -5.57 -0.90 16.44
C VAL A 319 -4.60 0.29 16.42
N LEU A 320 -5.09 1.50 16.11
CA LEU A 320 -4.30 2.72 15.98
C LEU A 320 -4.62 3.72 17.10
#